data_AF-A0A1R1JTM2-F1
#
_entry.id   AF-A0A1R1JTM2-F1
#
_cell.length_a   1.000
_cell.length_b   1.000
_cell.length_c   1.000
_cell.angle_alpha   90.00
_cell.angle_beta   90.00
_cell.angle_gamma   90.00
#
_symmetry.space_group_name_H-M   'P 1'
#
loop_
_entity.id
_entity.type
_entity.pdbx_description
1 polymer ?
#
loop_
_entity_poly.entity_id
_entity_poly.type
_entity_poly.pdbx_seq_one_letter_code
_entity_poly.pdbx_strand_id
1 'polypeptide(L)'
;MNPFLRMALPWIGGAAVVMVLGAGVVLYGHSQRVAGREECQAAHRLAELEGFKTEAERLTGLSGGIQALIDQLAATRPQVIERYTREIVQRPLPADCVRDPGRVRATNDGIDAANAARQHQRTVPAGSAR
;
A
#
# COMPACT_ATOMS: atom_id res chain seq x y z
N MET A 1 -11.41 73.99 -33.08
CA MET A 1 -10.87 72.61 -33.03
C MET A 1 -9.35 72.72 -32.92
N ASN A 2 -8.74 72.28 -31.82
CA ASN A 2 -7.30 72.51 -31.59
C ASN A 2 -6.44 71.75 -32.62
N PRO A 3 -5.47 72.40 -33.29
CA PRO A 3 -4.67 71.79 -34.36
C PRO A 3 -3.84 70.59 -33.87
N PHE A 4 -3.39 70.63 -32.61
CA PHE A 4 -2.69 69.53 -31.94
C PHE A 4 -3.53 68.25 -31.84
N LEU A 5 -4.85 68.36 -31.65
CA LEU A 5 -5.73 67.19 -31.57
C LEU A 5 -5.86 66.45 -32.91
N ARG A 6 -5.83 67.20 -34.03
CA ARG A 6 -5.91 66.62 -35.38
C ARG A 6 -4.65 65.85 -35.75
N MET A 7 -3.49 66.30 -35.26
CA MET A 7 -2.21 65.66 -35.52
C MET A 7 -1.99 64.42 -34.64
N ALA A 8 -2.51 64.42 -33.41
CA ALA A 8 -2.41 63.28 -32.48
C ALA A 8 -3.45 62.18 -32.74
N LEU A 9 -4.58 62.48 -33.40
CA LEU A 9 -5.66 61.54 -33.68
C LEU A 9 -5.22 60.19 -34.32
N PRO A 10 -4.40 60.17 -35.38
CA PRO A 10 -3.96 58.91 -35.99
C PRO A 10 -3.03 58.10 -35.08
N TRP A 11 -2.21 58.78 -34.27
CA TRP A 11 -1.33 58.12 -33.30
C TRP A 11 -2.11 57.50 -32.14
N ILE A 12 -3.13 58.19 -31.63
CA ILE A 12 -4.03 57.66 -30.62
C ILE A 12 -4.81 56.45 -31.17
N GLY A 13 -5.29 56.54 -32.42
CA GLY A 13 -5.95 55.42 -33.10
C GLY A 13 -5.04 54.20 -33.24
N GLY A 14 -3.81 54.40 -33.70
CA GLY A 14 -2.82 53.32 -33.82
C GLY A 14 -2.48 52.68 -32.47
N ALA A 15 -2.25 53.50 -31.43
CA ALA A 15 -1.98 53.00 -30.08
C ALA A 15 -3.15 52.19 -29.51
N ALA A 16 -4.39 52.64 -29.72
CA ALA A 16 -5.58 51.91 -29.28
C ALA A 16 -5.69 50.53 -29.94
N VAL A 17 -5.40 50.42 -31.24
CA VAL A 17 -5.41 49.13 -31.96
C VAL A 17 -4.36 48.18 -31.40
N VAL A 18 -3.13 48.65 -31.17
CA VAL A 18 -2.06 47.81 -30.60
C VAL A 18 -2.42 47.33 -29.20
N MET A 19 -3.02 48.19 -28.37
CA MET A 19 -3.46 47.82 -27.03
C MET A 19 -4.56 46.76 -27.05
N VAL A 20 -5.53 46.87 -27.95
CA VAL A 20 -6.61 45.86 -28.10
C VAL A 20 -6.03 44.52 -28.54
N LEU A 21 -5.13 44.52 -29.53
CA LEU A 21 -4.49 43.29 -30.00
C LEU A 21 -3.62 42.64 -28.91
N GLY A 22 -2.83 43.44 -28.19
CA GLY A 22 -2.01 42.98 -27.08
C GLY A 22 -2.86 42.37 -25.95
N ALA A 23 -3.95 43.03 -25.57
CA ALA A 23 -4.89 42.51 -24.59
C ALA A 23 -5.53 41.19 -25.06
N GLY A 24 -5.90 41.08 -26.33
CA GLY A 24 -6.43 39.85 -26.92
C GLY A 24 -5.43 38.69 -26.82
N VAL A 25 -4.16 38.91 -27.15
CA VAL A 25 -3.11 37.88 -27.05
C VAL A 25 -2.88 37.44 -25.60
N VAL A 26 -2.85 38.40 -24.65
CA VAL A 26 -2.65 38.10 -23.23
C VAL A 26 -3.84 37.31 -22.67
N LEU A 27 -5.07 37.73 -22.97
CA LEU A 27 -6.28 37.05 -22.52
C LEU A 27 -6.38 35.64 -23.11
N TYR A 28 -6.07 35.48 -24.39
CA TYR A 28 -6.05 34.17 -25.05
C TYR A 28 -4.97 33.25 -24.47
N GLY A 29 -3.77 33.78 -24.23
CA GLY A 29 -2.70 33.02 -23.58
C GLY A 29 -3.07 32.62 -22.15
N HIS A 30 -3.78 33.48 -21.41
CA HIS A 30 -4.28 33.15 -20.08
C HIS A 30 -5.37 32.07 -20.13
N SER A 31 -6.35 32.17 -21.03
CA SER A 31 -7.42 31.18 -21.16
C SER A 31 -6.88 29.80 -21.55
N GLN A 32 -5.92 29.73 -22.47
CA GLN A 32 -5.25 28.48 -22.85
C GLN A 32 -4.51 27.83 -21.68
N ARG A 33 -3.84 28.62 -20.83
CA ARG A 33 -3.15 28.09 -19.64
C ARG A 33 -4.13 27.56 -18.59
N VAL A 34 -5.29 28.19 -18.44
CA VAL A 34 -6.34 27.71 -17.52
C VAL A 34 -6.93 26.42 -18.04
N ALA A 35 -7.30 26.36 -19.32
CA ALA A 35 -7.83 25.15 -19.95
C ALA A 35 -6.86 23.96 -19.82
N GLY A 36 -5.57 24.16 -20.13
CA GLY A 36 -4.57 23.10 -19.97
C GLY A 36 -4.39 22.64 -18.51
N ARG A 37 -4.53 23.54 -17.52
CA ARG A 37 -4.51 23.15 -16.10
C ARG A 37 -5.72 22.33 -15.70
N GLU A 38 -6.90 22.69 -16.19
CA GLU A 38 -8.14 21.94 -15.95
C GLU A 38 -8.06 20.53 -16.56
N GLU A 39 -7.53 20.40 -17.78
CA GLU A 39 -7.29 19.12 -18.43
C GLU A 39 -6.29 18.25 -17.64
N CYS A 40 -5.17 18.82 -17.20
CA CYS A 40 -4.20 18.10 -16.36
C CYS A 40 -4.82 17.67 -15.02
N GLN A 41 -5.63 18.52 -14.39
CA GLN A 41 -6.31 18.18 -13.14
C GLN A 41 -7.33 17.06 -13.36
N ALA A 42 -8.11 17.11 -14.43
CA ALA A 42 -9.05 16.05 -14.79
C ALA A 42 -8.32 14.72 -15.03
N ALA A 43 -7.21 14.74 -15.79
CA ALA A 43 -6.39 13.55 -16.02
C ALA A 43 -5.80 12.98 -14.72
N HIS A 44 -5.32 13.84 -13.82
CA HIS A 44 -4.82 13.41 -12.50
C HIS A 44 -5.93 12.79 -11.65
N ARG A 45 -7.15 13.33 -11.66
CA ARG A 45 -8.29 12.74 -10.94
C ARG A 45 -8.65 11.36 -11.45
N LEU A 46 -8.61 11.15 -12.76
CA LEU A 46 -8.87 9.83 -13.37
C LEU A 46 -7.78 8.83 -13.00
N ALA A 47 -6.50 9.23 -13.06
CA ALA A 47 -5.38 8.39 -12.66
C ALA A 47 -5.45 8.01 -11.17
N GLU A 48 -5.86 8.95 -10.31
CA GLU A 48 -6.06 8.71 -8.88
C GLU A 48 -7.15 7.65 -8.65
N LEU A 49 -8.28 7.74 -9.36
CA LEU A 49 -9.38 6.78 -9.29
C LEU A 49 -8.99 5.38 -9.78
N GLU A 50 -8.23 5.27 -10.87
CA GLU A 50 -7.71 3.99 -11.36
C GLU A 50 -6.72 3.35 -10.37
N GLY A 51 -5.87 4.18 -9.74
CA GLY A 51 -4.97 3.73 -8.67
C GLY A 51 -5.74 3.19 -7.47
N PHE A 52 -6.78 3.92 -7.02
CA PHE A 52 -7.66 3.46 -5.94
C PHE A 52 -8.39 2.16 -6.28
N LYS A 53 -8.91 2.01 -7.50
CA LYS A 53 -9.57 0.78 -7.95
C LYS A 53 -8.61 -0.41 -7.91
N THR A 54 -7.40 -0.23 -8.45
CA THR A 54 -6.38 -1.28 -8.46
C THR A 54 -6.00 -1.73 -7.04
N GLU A 55 -5.83 -0.77 -6.13
CA GLU A 55 -5.50 -1.08 -4.73
C GLU A 55 -6.68 -1.75 -4.00
N ALA A 56 -7.93 -1.32 -4.28
CA ALA A 56 -9.12 -1.96 -3.73
C ALA A 56 -9.30 -3.41 -4.23
N GLU A 57 -9.05 -3.67 -5.52
CA GLU A 57 -9.05 -5.03 -6.08
C GLU A 57 -7.96 -5.90 -5.44
N ARG A 58 -6.77 -5.34 -5.20
CA ARG A 58 -5.69 -6.03 -4.49
C ARG A 58 -6.05 -6.36 -3.04
N LEU A 59 -6.61 -5.41 -2.30
CA LEU A 59 -7.08 -5.64 -0.91
C LEU A 59 -8.18 -6.70 -0.86
N THR A 60 -9.09 -6.69 -1.84
CA THR A 60 -10.18 -7.67 -1.95
C THR A 60 -9.64 -9.06 -2.30
N GLY A 61 -8.64 -9.15 -3.19
CA GLY A 61 -7.95 -10.41 -3.47
C GLY A 61 -7.23 -10.97 -2.23
N LEU A 62 -6.57 -10.09 -1.45
CA LEU A 62 -5.91 -10.47 -0.20
C LEU A 62 -6.91 -10.95 0.86
N SER A 63 -8.06 -10.30 1.02
CA SER A 63 -9.08 -10.74 1.97
C SER A 63 -9.68 -12.09 1.58
N GLY A 64 -9.94 -12.33 0.30
CA GLY A 64 -10.36 -13.63 -0.22
C GLY A 64 -9.32 -14.73 0.03
N GLY A 65 -8.03 -14.43 -0.14
CA GLY A 65 -6.93 -15.35 0.16
C GLY A 65 -6.84 -15.70 1.65
N ILE A 66 -7.03 -14.72 2.54
CA ILE A 66 -7.07 -14.94 3.99
C ILE A 66 -8.27 -15.79 4.37
N GLN A 67 -9.45 -15.54 3.79
CA GLN A 67 -10.64 -16.35 4.04
C GLN A 67 -10.43 -17.81 3.62
N ALA A 68 -9.83 -18.04 2.44
CA ALA A 68 -9.50 -19.37 1.96
C ALA A 68 -8.48 -20.09 2.86
N LEU A 69 -7.48 -19.36 3.37
CA LEU A 69 -6.54 -19.89 4.36
C LEU A 69 -7.23 -20.23 5.68
N ILE A 70 -8.15 -19.40 6.15
CA ILE A 70 -8.97 -19.67 7.35
C ILE A 70 -9.81 -20.92 7.15
N ASP A 71 -10.48 -21.06 6.01
CA ASP A 71 -11.31 -22.22 5.68
C ASP A 71 -10.48 -23.49 5.56
N GLN A 72 -9.29 -23.42 4.94
CA GLN A 72 -8.35 -24.53 4.87
C GLN A 72 -7.85 -24.92 6.28
N LEU A 73 -7.54 -23.93 7.12
CA LEU A 73 -7.10 -24.18 8.50
C LEU A 73 -8.22 -24.76 9.36
N ALA A 74 -9.45 -24.30 9.15
CA ALA A 74 -10.66 -24.83 9.79
C ALA A 74 -11.01 -26.24 9.30
N ALA A 75 -10.76 -26.58 8.04
CA ALA A 75 -10.94 -27.94 7.51
C ALA A 75 -9.84 -28.91 8.01
N THR A 76 -8.64 -28.42 8.30
CA THR A 76 -7.50 -29.25 8.74
C THR A 76 -7.45 -29.44 10.27
N ARG A 77 -7.89 -28.45 11.06
CA ARG A 77 -7.95 -28.52 12.53
C ARG A 77 -8.86 -29.59 13.15
N PRO A 78 -10.02 -29.98 12.61
CA PRO A 78 -10.88 -30.98 13.27
C PRO A 78 -10.14 -32.29 13.49
N GLN A 79 -9.20 -32.65 12.60
CA GLN A 79 -8.41 -33.87 12.74
C GLN A 79 -7.36 -33.80 13.86
N VAL A 80 -6.86 -32.60 14.21
CA VAL A 80 -5.84 -32.46 15.26
C VAL A 80 -6.50 -32.39 16.65
N ILE A 81 -7.62 -31.68 16.80
CA ILE A 81 -8.30 -31.52 18.10
C ILE A 81 -9.04 -32.81 18.49
N GLU A 82 -9.77 -33.46 17.57
CA GLU A 82 -10.42 -34.75 17.88
C GLU A 82 -9.38 -35.84 18.18
N ARG A 83 -8.28 -35.89 17.44
CA ARG A 83 -7.21 -36.86 17.71
C ARG A 83 -6.55 -36.62 19.06
N TYR A 84 -6.23 -35.38 19.43
CA TYR A 84 -5.66 -35.08 20.75
C TYR A 84 -6.62 -35.47 21.88
N THR A 85 -7.91 -35.16 21.72
CA THR A 85 -8.92 -35.45 22.75
C THR A 85 -9.19 -36.95 22.88
N ARG A 86 -9.19 -37.69 21.76
CA ARG A 86 -9.44 -39.14 21.77
C ARG A 86 -8.22 -39.97 22.16
N GLU A 87 -7.02 -39.61 21.71
CA GLU A 87 -5.81 -40.41 21.96
C GLU A 87 -5.12 -40.04 23.28
N ILE A 88 -5.16 -38.78 23.72
CA ILE A 88 -4.40 -38.34 24.90
C ILE A 88 -5.30 -38.20 26.13
N VAL A 89 -6.54 -37.71 25.98
CA VAL A 89 -7.45 -37.51 27.13
C VAL A 89 -8.24 -38.77 27.46
N GLN A 90 -8.75 -39.51 26.47
CA GLN A 90 -9.51 -40.75 26.72
C GLN A 90 -8.61 -42.00 26.94
N ARG A 91 -7.34 -41.94 26.53
CA ARG A 91 -6.35 -43.01 26.74
C ARG A 91 -5.06 -42.44 27.35
N PRO A 92 -5.10 -41.97 28.61
CA PRO A 92 -3.88 -41.52 29.27
C PRO A 92 -2.84 -42.64 29.27
N LEU A 93 -1.57 -42.27 29.08
CA LEU A 93 -0.49 -43.24 29.18
C LEU A 93 -0.52 -43.88 30.58
N PRO A 94 -0.39 -45.20 30.70
CA PRO A 94 -0.34 -45.85 31.99
C PRO A 94 0.86 -45.32 32.79
N ALA A 95 0.74 -45.32 34.13
CA ALA A 95 1.65 -44.59 35.02
C ALA A 95 3.12 -45.03 34.91
N ASP A 96 3.37 -46.24 34.42
CA ASP A 96 4.67 -46.83 34.10
C ASP A 96 5.32 -46.25 32.83
N CYS A 97 4.52 -45.69 31.92
CA CYS A 97 4.97 -45.03 30.69
C CYS A 97 5.15 -43.51 30.83
N VAL A 98 4.73 -42.91 31.95
CA VAL A 98 4.88 -41.47 32.19
C VAL A 98 6.34 -41.16 32.52
N ARG A 99 6.96 -40.31 31.70
CA ARG A 99 8.37 -39.93 31.90
C ARG A 99 8.52 -39.18 33.22
N ASP A 100 9.44 -39.66 34.06
CA ASP A 100 9.76 -39.05 35.35
C ASP A 100 10.04 -37.54 35.24
N PRO A 101 9.52 -36.69 36.17
CA PRO A 101 9.69 -35.24 36.10
C PRO A 101 11.15 -34.77 36.04
N GLY A 102 12.07 -35.47 36.70
CA GLY A 102 13.51 -35.17 36.65
C GLY A 102 14.10 -35.42 35.26
N ARG A 103 13.68 -36.51 34.59
CA ARG A 103 14.07 -36.79 33.21
C ARG A 103 13.51 -35.80 32.20
N VAL A 104 12.31 -35.25 32.44
CA VAL A 104 11.74 -34.19 31.59
C VAL A 104 12.56 -32.91 31.73
N ARG A 105 12.87 -32.49 32.96
CA ARG A 105 13.71 -31.30 33.22
C ARG A 105 15.09 -31.42 32.55
N ALA A 106 15.80 -32.52 32.77
CA ALA A 106 17.11 -32.74 32.16
C ALA A 106 17.08 -32.71 30.62
N THR A 107 15.96 -33.12 30.01
CA THR A 107 15.79 -33.05 28.55
C THR A 107 15.58 -31.61 28.10
N ASN A 108 14.76 -30.84 28.81
CA ASN A 108 14.53 -29.43 28.51
C ASN A 108 15.79 -28.59 28.70
N ASP A 109 16.55 -28.83 29.76
CA ASP A 109 17.84 -28.16 30.01
C ASP A 109 18.82 -28.41 28.86
N GLY A 110 18.86 -29.65 28.33
CA GLY A 110 19.67 -30.00 27.16
C GLY A 110 19.21 -29.32 25.87
N ILE A 111 17.89 -29.17 25.66
CA ILE A 111 17.31 -28.44 24.53
C ILE A 111 17.68 -26.96 24.63
N ASP A 112 17.54 -26.36 25.81
CA ASP A 112 17.85 -24.95 26.04
C ASP A 112 19.33 -24.66 25.84
N ALA A 113 20.23 -25.54 26.33
CA ALA A 113 21.66 -25.45 26.07
C ALA A 113 21.99 -25.56 24.57
N ALA A 114 21.35 -26.48 23.84
CA ALA A 114 21.55 -26.62 22.40
C ALA A 114 21.03 -25.40 21.62
N ASN A 115 19.91 -24.82 22.05
CA ASN A 115 19.36 -23.60 21.45
C ASN A 115 20.24 -22.39 21.70
N ALA A 116 20.78 -22.23 22.92
CA ALA A 116 21.75 -21.19 23.23
C ALA A 116 23.01 -21.32 22.36
N ALA A 117 23.54 -22.54 22.19
CA ALA A 117 24.67 -22.79 21.32
C ALA A 117 24.38 -22.44 19.84
N ARG A 118 23.17 -22.73 19.35
CA ARG A 118 22.74 -22.37 17.99
C ARG A 118 22.58 -20.86 17.78
N GLN A 119 22.20 -20.09 18.80
CA GLN A 119 22.06 -18.64 18.69
C GLN A 119 23.39 -17.95 18.38
N HIS A 120 24.50 -18.45 18.91
CA HIS A 120 25.84 -17.94 18.59
C HIS A 120 26.27 -18.19 17.13
N GLN A 121 25.71 -19.21 16.47
CA GLN A 121 26.04 -19.58 15.09
C GLN A 121 25.13 -18.91 14.05
N ARG A 122 23.97 -18.38 14.47
CA ARG A 122 22.99 -17.80 13.55
C ARG A 122 23.18 -16.28 13.42
N THR A 123 24.32 -15.87 12.87
CA THR A 123 24.40 -14.58 12.16
C THR A 123 23.64 -14.76 10.84
N VAL A 124 22.32 -14.56 10.88
CA VAL A 124 21.52 -14.51 9.65
C VAL A 124 21.92 -13.19 8.96
N PRO A 125 22.59 -13.19 7.79
CA PRO A 125 22.73 -11.96 7.05
C PRO A 125 21.32 -11.46 6.73
N ALA A 126 21.03 -10.21 7.06
CA ALA A 126 19.79 -9.56 6.67
C ALA A 126 19.69 -9.61 5.15
N GLY A 127 18.91 -10.57 4.64
CA GLY A 127 18.69 -10.73 3.21
C GLY A 127 18.02 -9.47 2.70
N SER A 128 18.69 -8.77 1.78
CA SER A 128 18.14 -7.61 1.08
C SER A 128 16.87 -8.00 0.36
N ALA A 129 15.72 -7.50 0.84
CA ALA A 129 14.48 -7.51 0.09
C ALA A 129 14.71 -6.76 -1.23
N ARG A 130 14.33 -7.39 -2.35
CA ARG A 130 14.25 -6.77 -3.67
C ARG A 130 12.89 -7.11 -4.25
#